data_AF-A0A1S1LAZ1-F1
#
_entry.id   AF-A0A1S1LAZ1-F1
#
_cell.length_a   1.000
_cell.length_b   1.000
_cell.length_c   1.000
_cell.angle_alpha   90.00
_cell.angle_beta   90.00
_cell.angle_gamma   90.00
#
_symmetry.space_group_name_H-M   'P 1'
#
loop_
_entity.id
_entity.type
_entity.pdbx_description
1 polymer ?
#
loop_
_entity_poly.entity_id
_entity_poly.type
_entity_poly.pdbx_seq_one_letter_code
_entity_poly.pdbx_strand_id
1 'polypeptide(L)'
;MTRVQKTTVRKAVRMAALLALAVAPGVSGCLNTSGTRDLTPSQSTASTAAAPTRSYPGLPAEYRGKFHPNGSDLGGRSNAELAGLLPVAADFPPQGVTRPPDIASEDGSGLGMHGQTDGETRPPECLYAPFAKSFSRTPDGSDWNLYYAASTYHESDPAGNHIIVTVNRERENADVFALTTDWIKKCGQYDKAFPTFAKPDVRNRHLTDTFTPGPAVDGTQTYVYTSASADLDDTSADKQPTGIPGRRVLLARVRGVVFEVEGTDQADAGLLDQLMATTIANAKHAPPPPDQNAARLAGLPTCDTIAPRPGNAQPDPALDCTIRTSDGSGAIFEVTGAPAGIIRVFNGSGAQLQTIRVPNPIFHQRLPFLQDLDQDKREELLVVTATGNPAGDLMDVWRARPNSDQFDMTGTIFGVPRFWMTSDRFIGLFSRNGNDAGVAALFRFVDNKLSVLALLDTERRVDNKPLDPKWRLNANVKCAMNVSDDPAGALGARMDALRAAGVDPATAEEHFCLQPWVAALYRQGAR
;
A
#
# COMPACT_ATOMS: atom_id res chain seq x y z
N MET A 1 -43.56 -2.70 32.33
CA MET A 1 -42.70 -1.91 31.40
C MET A 1 -41.36 -2.61 31.28
N THR A 2 -40.99 -3.08 30.09
CA THR A 2 -39.60 -3.24 29.63
C THR A 2 -39.62 -3.76 28.19
N ARG A 3 -39.23 -2.90 27.25
CA ARG A 3 -39.11 -3.18 25.82
C ARG A 3 -37.69 -2.77 25.43
N VAL A 4 -36.74 -3.71 25.43
CA VAL A 4 -35.37 -3.46 24.97
C VAL A 4 -34.84 -4.71 24.26
N GLN A 5 -34.18 -4.48 23.12
CA GLN A 5 -33.27 -5.37 22.36
C GLN A 5 -33.86 -6.53 21.53
N LYS A 6 -34.39 -6.16 20.34
CA LYS A 6 -34.43 -7.04 19.16
C LYS A 6 -33.65 -6.50 17.95
N THR A 7 -32.92 -5.40 18.11
CA THR A 7 -32.26 -4.66 17.02
C THR A 7 -30.77 -4.97 16.84
N THR A 8 -30.11 -5.65 17.78
CA THR A 8 -28.66 -5.91 17.73
C THR A 8 -28.28 -7.16 16.93
N VAL A 9 -29.19 -8.13 16.75
CA VAL A 9 -28.87 -9.44 16.13
C VAL A 9 -28.80 -9.37 14.60
N ARG A 10 -29.48 -8.43 13.95
CA ARG A 10 -29.47 -8.30 12.47
C ARG A 10 -28.20 -7.64 11.90
N LYS A 11 -27.42 -6.90 12.70
CA LYS A 11 -26.16 -6.28 12.24
C LYS A 11 -25.00 -7.28 12.17
N ALA A 12 -24.95 -8.27 13.07
CA ALA A 12 -23.90 -9.29 13.08
C ALA A 12 -23.96 -10.22 11.85
N VAL A 13 -25.17 -10.55 11.37
CA VAL A 13 -25.38 -11.39 10.18
C VAL A 13 -24.94 -10.68 8.89
N ARG A 14 -25.00 -9.33 8.83
CA ARG A 14 -24.52 -8.57 7.67
C ARG A 14 -22.99 -8.42 7.64
N MET A 15 -22.32 -8.37 8.79
CA MET A 15 -20.86 -8.22 8.83
C MET A 15 -20.09 -9.49 8.45
N ALA A 16 -20.63 -10.68 8.72
CA ALA A 16 -19.99 -11.94 8.36
C ALA A 16 -20.10 -12.27 6.85
N ALA A 17 -21.13 -11.76 6.16
CA ALA A 17 -21.31 -11.96 4.72
C ALA A 17 -20.55 -10.92 3.87
N LEU A 18 -20.39 -9.69 4.37
CA LEU A 18 -19.79 -8.57 3.61
C LEU A 18 -18.25 -8.59 3.51
N LEU A 19 -17.55 -9.45 4.23
CA LEU A 19 -16.07 -9.43 4.31
C LEU A 19 -15.36 -10.62 3.66
N ALA A 20 -16.08 -11.53 3.01
CA ALA A 20 -15.46 -12.72 2.42
C ALA A 20 -14.83 -12.50 1.04
N LEU A 21 -15.25 -11.53 0.22
CA LEU A 21 -14.83 -11.48 -1.19
C LEU A 21 -14.82 -10.05 -1.76
N ALA A 22 -13.63 -9.45 -1.86
CA ALA A 22 -13.36 -8.35 -2.78
C ALA A 22 -12.46 -8.89 -3.90
N VAL A 23 -13.08 -9.34 -5.00
CA VAL A 23 -12.39 -9.73 -6.24
C VAL A 23 -12.68 -8.66 -7.28
N ALA A 24 -11.64 -8.02 -7.82
CA ALA A 24 -11.77 -7.06 -8.90
C ALA A 24 -12.20 -7.76 -10.21
N PRO A 25 -13.25 -7.30 -10.92
CA PRO A 25 -13.64 -7.91 -12.19
C PRO A 25 -12.80 -7.36 -13.35
N GLY A 26 -12.06 -8.24 -14.02
CA GLY A 26 -11.51 -8.00 -15.36
C GLY A 26 -12.59 -8.25 -16.42
N VAL A 27 -12.82 -7.28 -17.31
CA VAL A 27 -13.82 -7.37 -18.38
C VAL A 27 -13.13 -7.82 -19.67
N SER A 28 -13.57 -8.93 -20.23
CA SER A 28 -13.40 -9.29 -21.65
C SER A 28 -14.67 -9.96 -22.13
N GLY A 29 -15.19 -9.51 -23.27
CA GLY A 29 -16.36 -10.11 -23.90
C GLY A 29 -16.95 -9.26 -25.01
N CYS A 30 -16.40 -9.39 -26.21
CA CYS A 30 -17.02 -8.95 -27.46
C CYS A 30 -18.34 -9.68 -27.69
N LEU A 31 -19.38 -8.98 -28.16
CA LEU A 31 -20.49 -9.56 -28.91
C LEU A 31 -20.90 -8.61 -30.04
N ASN A 32 -20.86 -9.17 -31.23
CA ASN A 32 -21.11 -8.56 -32.53
C ASN A 32 -22.53 -8.95 -32.97
N THR A 33 -23.37 -7.97 -33.32
CA THR A 33 -24.56 -8.21 -34.14
C THR A 33 -24.74 -7.09 -35.16
N SER A 34 -24.59 -7.49 -36.41
CA SER A 34 -24.62 -6.75 -37.67
C SER A 34 -26.02 -6.28 -38.10
N GLY A 35 -26.07 -5.10 -38.72
CA GLY A 35 -27.20 -4.58 -39.50
C GLY A 35 -26.74 -3.46 -40.44
N THR A 36 -26.52 -3.80 -41.70
CA THR A 36 -25.86 -3.04 -42.79
C THR A 36 -26.72 -1.95 -43.45
N ARG A 37 -26.11 -0.80 -43.81
CA ARG A 37 -26.02 -0.28 -45.20
C ARG A 37 -25.16 1.00 -45.33
N ASP A 38 -24.03 0.80 -46.04
CA ASP A 38 -23.31 1.65 -47.01
C ASP A 38 -22.99 3.13 -46.72
N LEU A 39 -21.69 3.47 -46.71
CA LEU A 39 -20.98 4.13 -47.83
C LEU A 39 -19.50 4.44 -47.48
N THR A 40 -18.58 3.86 -48.27
CA THR A 40 -17.17 4.26 -48.57
C THR A 40 -16.09 4.36 -47.44
N PRO A 41 -14.90 3.75 -47.63
CA PRO A 41 -13.85 3.68 -46.61
C PRO A 41 -12.89 4.89 -46.68
N SER A 42 -12.92 5.76 -45.67
CA SER A 42 -11.76 6.58 -45.31
C SER A 42 -10.89 5.78 -44.34
N GLN A 43 -9.63 5.54 -44.74
CA GLN A 43 -8.60 5.00 -43.86
C GLN A 43 -8.33 6.00 -42.73
N SER A 44 -8.93 5.76 -41.56
CA SER A 44 -8.54 6.39 -40.31
C SER A 44 -7.67 5.38 -39.55
N THR A 45 -6.37 5.46 -39.75
CA THR A 45 -5.38 4.84 -38.86
C THR A 45 -5.51 5.50 -37.48
N ALA A 46 -6.38 4.97 -36.62
CA ALA A 46 -6.34 5.26 -35.20
C ALA A 46 -5.18 4.46 -34.60
N SER A 47 -3.97 4.94 -34.84
CA SER A 47 -2.84 4.67 -33.97
C SER A 47 -3.26 5.08 -32.56
N THR A 48 -3.29 4.14 -31.63
CA THR A 48 -3.17 4.42 -30.20
C THR A 48 -1.89 5.22 -30.02
N ALA A 49 -2.01 6.54 -30.08
CA ALA A 49 -0.94 7.45 -29.74
C ALA A 49 -0.63 7.19 -28.27
N ALA A 50 0.43 6.42 -28.04
CA ALA A 50 1.09 6.41 -26.75
C ALA A 50 1.26 7.87 -26.33
N ALA A 51 0.81 8.18 -25.11
CA ALA A 51 1.14 9.46 -24.50
C ALA A 51 2.64 9.68 -24.68
N PRO A 52 3.09 10.87 -25.13
CA PRO A 52 4.50 11.10 -25.34
C PRO A 52 5.19 10.96 -23.98
N THR A 53 5.88 9.85 -23.78
CA THR A 53 6.89 9.71 -22.74
C THR A 53 7.89 10.84 -22.97
N ARG A 54 7.79 11.91 -22.16
CA ARG A 54 8.81 12.96 -22.14
C ARG A 54 10.10 12.32 -21.67
N SER A 55 10.94 11.93 -22.63
CA SER A 55 12.31 11.52 -22.38
C SER A 55 13.11 12.79 -22.07
N TYR A 56 13.36 13.04 -20.80
CA TYR A 56 14.30 14.08 -20.39
C TYR A 56 15.74 13.55 -20.54
N PRO A 57 16.70 14.35 -21.04
CA PRO A 57 18.09 13.96 -21.02
C PRO A 57 18.50 13.76 -19.55
N GLY A 58 18.93 12.54 -19.20
CA GLY A 58 19.41 12.24 -17.85
C GLY A 58 20.59 13.10 -17.43
N LEU A 59 21.01 12.99 -16.16
CA LEU A 59 22.19 13.70 -15.63
C LEU A 59 23.39 13.61 -16.59
N PRO A 60 24.16 14.69 -16.79
CA PRO A 60 25.45 14.63 -17.49
C PRO A 60 26.35 13.56 -16.87
N ALA A 61 27.18 12.91 -17.70
CA ALA A 61 27.95 11.73 -17.29
C ALA A 61 28.89 12.00 -16.10
N GLU A 62 29.41 13.21 -16.00
CA GLU A 62 30.27 13.70 -14.91
C GLU A 62 29.58 13.75 -13.53
N TYR A 63 28.24 13.68 -13.51
CA TYR A 63 27.42 13.73 -12.30
C TYR A 63 26.87 12.37 -11.87
N ARG A 64 26.77 11.39 -12.77
CA ARG A 64 26.17 10.07 -12.45
C ARG A 64 26.86 9.32 -11.31
N GLY A 65 28.16 9.58 -11.07
CA GLY A 65 28.95 8.97 -9.99
C GLY A 65 29.11 9.80 -8.71
N LYS A 66 28.59 11.04 -8.67
CA LYS A 66 28.72 11.98 -7.52
C LYS A 66 27.42 12.18 -6.73
N PHE A 67 26.33 11.60 -7.21
CA PHE A 67 24.97 11.75 -6.65
C PHE A 67 24.52 10.54 -5.82
N HIS A 68 25.35 9.50 -5.77
CA HIS A 68 25.38 8.55 -4.67
C HIS A 68 26.46 9.07 -3.72
N PRO A 69 26.14 9.97 -2.76
CA PRO A 69 27.11 10.23 -1.73
C PRO A 69 27.48 8.85 -1.15
N ASN A 70 28.73 8.65 -0.78
CA ASN A 70 29.19 7.48 -0.01
C ASN A 70 28.57 7.51 1.40
N GLY A 71 27.27 7.80 1.51
CA GLY A 71 26.53 7.89 2.73
C GLY A 71 26.45 6.51 3.34
N SER A 72 26.96 6.38 4.55
CA SER A 72 26.55 5.30 5.43
C SER A 72 25.04 5.42 5.64
N ASP A 73 24.30 4.31 5.56
CA ASP A 73 22.88 4.18 5.91
C ASP A 73 21.84 4.51 4.81
N LEU A 74 20.83 5.38 5.03
CA LEU A 74 19.75 5.60 4.03
C LEU A 74 20.29 6.24 2.75
N GLY A 75 21.24 7.17 2.87
CA GLY A 75 21.82 7.88 1.73
C GLY A 75 22.52 6.97 0.71
N GLY A 76 22.93 5.76 1.11
CA GLY A 76 23.59 4.77 0.25
C GLY A 76 22.67 3.67 -0.30
N ARG A 77 21.36 3.70 -0.04
CA ARG A 77 20.41 2.69 -0.52
C ARG A 77 19.93 2.96 -1.92
N SER A 78 19.52 1.91 -2.63
CA SER A 78 18.86 2.05 -3.93
C SER A 78 17.59 2.93 -3.84
N ASN A 79 17.24 3.59 -4.94
CA ASN A 79 16.00 4.35 -5.07
C ASN A 79 14.76 3.46 -4.85
N ALA A 80 14.83 2.19 -5.24
CA ALA A 80 13.77 1.21 -4.96
C ALA A 80 13.58 0.95 -3.46
N GLU A 81 14.67 0.81 -2.70
CA GLU A 81 14.58 0.70 -1.24
C GLU A 81 14.05 1.97 -0.59
N LEU A 82 14.47 3.15 -1.07
CA LEU A 82 13.98 4.44 -0.59
C LEU A 82 12.49 4.65 -0.89
N ALA A 83 12.01 4.24 -2.07
CA ALA A 83 10.60 4.25 -2.41
C ALA A 83 9.75 3.43 -1.42
N GLY A 84 10.31 2.32 -0.92
CA GLY A 84 9.69 1.50 0.12
C GLY A 84 9.45 2.23 1.45
N LEU A 85 10.05 3.40 1.69
CA LEU A 85 9.86 4.22 2.89
C LEU A 85 8.69 5.20 2.78
N LEU A 86 8.20 5.47 1.57
CA LEU A 86 7.12 6.43 1.33
C LEU A 86 5.75 5.89 1.82
N PRO A 87 4.79 6.79 2.11
CA PRO A 87 3.41 6.40 2.42
C PRO A 87 2.75 5.62 1.27
N VAL A 88 1.85 4.72 1.63
CA VAL A 88 1.04 3.90 0.70
C VAL A 88 -0.40 4.39 0.64
N ALA A 89 -1.19 3.86 -0.31
CA ALA A 89 -2.59 4.24 -0.50
C ALA A 89 -3.43 4.25 0.79
N ALA A 90 -3.16 3.34 1.74
CA ALA A 90 -3.85 3.27 3.02
C ALA A 90 -3.54 4.44 3.98
N ASP A 91 -2.43 5.15 3.77
CA ASP A 91 -2.04 6.32 4.55
C ASP A 91 -2.72 7.61 4.05
N PHE A 92 -3.36 7.56 2.88
CA PHE A 92 -4.08 8.67 2.28
C PHE A 92 -5.60 8.55 2.52
N PRO A 93 -6.36 9.66 2.38
CA PRO A 93 -7.81 9.61 2.41
C PRO A 93 -8.37 8.63 1.37
N PRO A 94 -9.48 7.92 1.67
CA PRO A 94 -10.10 6.99 0.74
C PRO A 94 -10.77 7.68 -0.46
N GLN A 95 -10.98 8.99 -0.37
CA GLN A 95 -11.55 9.83 -1.43
C GLN A 95 -10.41 10.27 -2.35
N GLY A 96 -10.24 9.62 -3.50
CA GLY A 96 -9.19 9.95 -4.46
C GLY A 96 -8.43 8.72 -4.97
N VAL A 97 -7.33 8.97 -5.67
CA VAL A 97 -6.49 7.93 -6.27
C VAL A 97 -5.03 8.15 -5.89
N THR A 98 -4.46 7.20 -5.16
CA THR A 98 -3.01 7.12 -4.92
C THR A 98 -2.38 6.26 -6.00
N ARG A 99 -1.36 6.80 -6.67
CA ARG A 99 -0.60 6.08 -7.70
C ARG A 99 0.54 5.28 -7.04
N PRO A 100 0.99 4.17 -7.66
CA PRO A 100 2.22 3.51 -7.24
C PRO A 100 3.40 4.51 -7.20
N PRO A 101 4.40 4.30 -6.33
CA PRO A 101 5.55 5.18 -6.28
C PRO A 101 6.23 5.27 -7.64
N ASP A 102 6.48 6.50 -8.09
CA ASP A 102 7.37 6.77 -9.21
C ASP A 102 8.81 6.73 -8.68
N ILE A 103 9.68 5.97 -9.35
CA ILE A 103 11.04 5.67 -8.88
C ILE A 103 12.02 6.15 -9.94
N ALA A 104 12.91 7.05 -9.54
CA ALA A 104 13.96 7.53 -10.43
C ALA A 104 14.95 6.41 -10.75
N SER A 105 15.50 6.41 -11.97
CA SER A 105 16.60 5.51 -12.33
C SER A 105 17.83 5.77 -11.46
N GLU A 106 18.54 4.72 -11.07
CA GLU A 106 19.74 4.81 -10.22
C GLU A 106 20.87 5.67 -10.81
N ASP A 107 20.92 5.80 -12.13
CA ASP A 107 21.89 6.65 -12.84
C ASP A 107 21.44 8.12 -12.97
N GLY A 108 20.29 8.45 -12.39
CA GLY A 108 19.64 9.76 -12.55
C GLY A 108 19.14 10.04 -13.96
N SER A 109 18.96 9.01 -14.79
CA SER A 109 18.23 9.14 -16.06
C SER A 109 16.72 9.16 -15.83
N GLY A 110 16.00 9.96 -16.60
CA GLY A 110 14.56 10.15 -16.40
C GLY A 110 14.18 11.13 -15.29
N LEU A 111 15.15 11.83 -14.68
CA LEU A 111 14.85 12.98 -13.85
C LEU A 111 14.03 13.97 -14.66
N GLY A 112 12.77 14.15 -14.27
CA GLY A 112 11.99 15.28 -14.71
C GLY A 112 12.68 16.53 -14.20
N MET A 113 13.47 17.17 -15.05
CA MET A 113 13.69 18.60 -14.90
C MET A 113 12.30 19.19 -14.95
N HIS A 114 11.83 19.71 -13.82
CA HIS A 114 10.65 20.50 -13.85
C HIS A 114 10.98 21.70 -14.76
N GLY A 115 10.34 21.74 -15.94
CA GLY A 115 10.72 22.67 -16.98
C GLY A 115 10.60 24.11 -16.48
N GLN A 116 11.56 24.95 -16.92
CA GLN A 116 11.43 26.40 -16.88
C GLN A 116 10.06 26.76 -17.48
N THR A 117 9.25 27.53 -16.76
CA THR A 117 8.38 28.48 -17.45
C THR A 117 9.22 29.71 -17.68
N ASP A 118 9.35 30.11 -18.94
CA ASP A 118 10.14 31.25 -19.45
C ASP A 118 9.60 32.60 -18.95
N GLY A 119 9.51 32.77 -17.64
CA GLY A 119 9.01 33.97 -16.97
C GLY A 119 10.13 34.85 -16.41
N GLU A 120 9.89 36.15 -16.36
CA GLU A 120 10.75 37.15 -15.72
C GLU A 120 10.43 37.25 -14.22
N THR A 121 11.45 37.40 -13.38
CA THR A 121 11.29 37.65 -11.93
C THR A 121 11.93 38.97 -11.52
N ARG A 122 11.35 39.62 -10.50
CA ARG A 122 11.88 40.85 -9.90
C ARG A 122 12.05 40.66 -8.38
N PRO A 123 13.28 40.75 -7.85
CA PRO A 123 14.53 40.95 -8.59
C PRO A 123 14.99 39.66 -9.34
N PRO A 124 15.83 39.76 -10.40
CA PRO A 124 16.17 38.63 -11.25
C PRO A 124 16.86 37.45 -10.53
N GLU A 125 17.61 37.72 -9.47
CA GLU A 125 18.26 36.70 -8.63
C GLU A 125 17.26 35.77 -7.91
N CYS A 126 15.99 36.16 -7.80
CA CYS A 126 14.93 35.35 -7.21
C CYS A 126 14.28 34.37 -8.20
N LEU A 127 14.84 34.22 -9.41
CA LEU A 127 14.33 33.29 -10.43
C LEU A 127 14.30 31.82 -9.94
N TYR A 128 15.28 31.44 -9.12
CA TYR A 128 15.47 30.08 -8.64
C TYR A 128 14.83 29.86 -7.26
N ALA A 129 13.51 29.99 -7.19
CA ALA A 129 12.76 29.78 -5.95
C ALA A 129 12.83 28.33 -5.45
N PRO A 130 13.09 28.09 -4.14
CA PRO A 130 13.06 26.78 -3.50
C PRO A 130 11.84 25.95 -3.84
N PHE A 131 12.09 24.68 -4.18
CA PHE A 131 11.07 23.68 -4.52
C PHE A 131 10.18 24.07 -5.69
N ALA A 132 10.40 25.20 -6.37
CA ALA A 132 9.71 25.51 -7.60
C ALA A 132 10.20 24.55 -8.69
N LYS A 133 9.44 24.48 -9.79
CA LYS A 133 9.87 23.75 -10.99
C LYS A 133 11.32 24.11 -11.40
N SER A 134 11.80 25.30 -11.08
CA SER A 134 13.09 25.81 -11.54
C SER A 134 14.24 25.71 -10.53
N PHE A 135 14.12 25.03 -9.37
CA PHE A 135 15.09 25.15 -8.26
C PHE A 135 16.49 24.52 -8.50
N SER A 136 16.78 23.96 -9.67
CA SER A 136 18.09 23.35 -9.99
C SER A 136 18.49 23.66 -11.43
N ARG A 137 19.25 24.74 -11.66
CA ARG A 137 19.50 25.16 -13.03
C ARG A 137 20.70 26.05 -13.31
N THR A 138 21.87 25.71 -12.78
CA THR A 138 23.04 25.97 -13.62
C THR A 138 23.10 24.92 -14.72
N PRO A 139 23.26 25.32 -16.00
CA PRO A 139 23.39 24.40 -17.13
C PRO A 139 24.56 23.43 -17.01
N ASP A 140 25.55 23.76 -16.18
CA ASP A 140 26.71 22.92 -15.91
C ASP A 140 26.46 21.89 -14.81
N GLY A 141 25.27 21.86 -14.16
CA GLY A 141 24.96 20.93 -13.07
C GLY A 141 25.51 21.32 -11.69
N SER A 142 26.01 22.54 -11.49
CA SER A 142 26.54 23.01 -10.21
C SER A 142 25.51 23.35 -9.13
N ASP A 143 24.22 23.41 -9.44
CA ASP A 143 23.18 23.96 -8.54
C ASP A 143 22.13 22.93 -8.07
N TRP A 144 22.39 21.63 -8.21
CA TRP A 144 21.51 20.60 -7.67
C TRP A 144 21.69 20.49 -6.16
N ASN A 145 20.69 20.91 -5.39
CA ASN A 145 20.68 20.77 -3.93
C ASN A 145 19.96 19.49 -3.48
N LEU A 146 18.93 19.07 -4.23
CA LEU A 146 18.19 17.84 -4.02
C LEU A 146 18.09 17.04 -5.32
N TYR A 147 18.19 15.72 -5.18
CA TYR A 147 17.97 14.73 -6.21
C TYR A 147 16.74 13.90 -5.84
N TYR A 148 15.79 13.85 -6.76
CA TYR A 148 14.60 13.03 -6.66
C TYR A 148 14.97 11.53 -6.72
N ALA A 149 14.69 10.78 -5.66
CA ALA A 149 14.88 9.33 -5.65
C ALA A 149 13.55 8.58 -5.93
N ALA A 150 12.47 8.98 -5.25
CA ALA A 150 11.13 8.45 -5.50
C ALA A 150 10.03 9.37 -4.94
N SER A 151 8.81 9.28 -5.49
CA SER A 151 7.62 9.95 -4.93
C SER A 151 6.36 9.10 -5.00
N THR A 152 5.48 9.31 -4.03
CA THR A 152 4.09 8.86 -4.08
C THR A 152 3.20 10.05 -4.37
N TYR A 153 2.30 9.91 -5.34
CA TYR A 153 1.33 10.94 -5.74
C TYR A 153 -0.10 10.51 -5.39
N HIS A 154 -0.83 11.39 -4.71
CA HIS A 154 -2.26 11.23 -4.42
C HIS A 154 -3.04 12.39 -5.02
N GLU A 155 -4.11 12.08 -5.74
CA GLU A 155 -5.05 13.04 -6.32
C GLU A 155 -6.40 12.91 -5.64
N SER A 156 -6.92 14.02 -5.09
CA SER A 156 -8.22 14.04 -4.41
C SER A 156 -9.38 13.85 -5.39
N ASP A 157 -10.51 13.38 -4.88
CA ASP A 157 -11.80 13.41 -5.57
C ASP A 157 -12.79 14.33 -4.80
N PRO A 158 -13.33 15.42 -5.42
CA PRO A 158 -13.13 15.85 -6.80
C PRO A 158 -11.71 16.32 -7.12
N ALA A 159 -11.34 16.18 -8.40
CA ALA A 159 -10.02 16.54 -8.92
C ALA A 159 -9.75 18.05 -8.72
N GLY A 160 -8.57 18.37 -8.19
CA GLY A 160 -8.16 19.74 -7.94
C GLY A 160 -7.05 19.85 -6.91
N ASN A 161 -6.99 18.91 -5.95
CA ASN A 161 -5.94 18.85 -4.94
C ASN A 161 -5.08 17.61 -5.15
N HIS A 162 -3.79 17.79 -4.90
CA HIS A 162 -2.85 16.70 -4.92
C HIS A 162 -1.88 16.83 -3.77
N ILE A 163 -1.39 15.67 -3.32
CA ILE A 163 -0.35 15.54 -2.32
C ILE A 163 0.76 14.71 -2.95
N ILE A 164 1.99 15.20 -2.82
CA ILE A 164 3.19 14.51 -3.27
C ILE A 164 4.06 14.27 -2.05
N VAL A 165 4.45 13.02 -1.83
CA VAL A 165 5.42 12.66 -0.79
C VAL A 165 6.67 12.13 -1.47
N THR A 166 7.78 12.82 -1.27
CA THR A 166 9.03 12.59 -2.00
C THR A 166 10.15 12.26 -1.03
N VAL A 167 11.01 11.32 -1.43
CA VAL A 167 12.32 11.10 -0.81
C VAL A 167 13.38 11.62 -1.75
N ASN A 168 14.18 12.54 -1.24
CA ASN A 168 15.24 13.21 -1.95
C ASN A 168 16.60 12.86 -1.33
N ARG A 169 17.62 12.81 -2.17
CA ARG A 169 19.02 12.81 -1.73
C ARG A 169 19.56 14.21 -1.82
N GLU A 170 20.34 14.58 -0.82
CA GLU A 170 21.06 15.83 -0.83
C GLU A 170 22.39 15.63 -1.56
N ARG A 171 22.78 16.63 -2.36
CA ARG A 171 24.10 16.63 -2.97
C ARG A 171 25.17 16.70 -1.88
N GLU A 172 26.30 16.03 -2.10
CA GLU A 172 27.45 16.13 -1.21
C GLU A 172 27.84 17.60 -0.94
N ASN A 173 27.95 17.96 0.34
CA ASN A 173 28.23 19.32 0.83
C ASN A 173 27.14 20.37 0.57
N ALA A 174 25.96 19.99 0.07
CA ALA A 174 24.80 20.87 0.09
C ALA A 174 24.15 20.85 1.47
N ASP A 175 23.57 21.99 1.87
CA ASP A 175 22.61 22.07 2.97
C ASP A 175 21.36 22.80 2.47
N VAL A 176 20.39 22.04 1.96
CA VAL A 176 19.15 22.56 1.37
C VAL A 176 18.39 23.43 2.36
N PHE A 177 18.46 23.14 3.66
CA PHE A 177 17.78 23.93 4.68
C PHE A 177 18.45 25.30 4.83
N ALA A 178 19.78 25.33 4.96
CA ALA A 178 20.53 26.57 5.03
C ALA A 178 20.39 27.41 3.75
N LEU A 179 20.48 26.77 2.58
CA LEU A 179 20.32 27.41 1.28
C LEU A 179 18.91 28.01 1.11
N THR A 180 17.87 27.27 1.51
CA THR A 180 16.48 27.76 1.49
C THR A 180 16.32 28.93 2.45
N THR A 181 16.84 28.83 3.69
CA THR A 181 16.81 29.92 4.66
C THR A 181 17.50 31.18 4.13
N ASP A 182 18.66 31.05 3.51
CA ASP A 182 19.41 32.18 2.96
C ASP A 182 18.77 32.79 1.73
N TRP A 183 18.14 31.96 0.89
CA TRP A 183 17.33 32.44 -0.23
C TRP A 183 16.12 33.23 0.27
N ILE A 184 15.38 32.72 1.26
CA ILE A 184 14.18 33.39 1.82
C ILE A 184 14.51 34.75 2.43
N LYS A 185 15.69 34.92 3.05
CA LYS A 185 16.15 36.23 3.56
C LYS A 185 16.28 37.28 2.46
N LYS A 186 16.60 36.87 1.23
CA LYS A 186 16.84 37.77 0.08
C LYS A 186 15.61 37.88 -0.83
N CYS A 187 14.89 36.78 -0.98
CA CYS A 187 13.91 36.55 -2.04
C CYS A 187 12.56 36.02 -1.52
N GLY A 188 12.31 36.06 -0.20
CA GLY A 188 11.01 35.66 0.36
C GLY A 188 9.83 36.47 -0.16
N GLN A 189 10.09 37.63 -0.79
CA GLN A 189 9.10 38.40 -1.53
C GLN A 189 9.68 38.80 -2.88
N TYR A 190 8.97 38.50 -3.96
CA TYR A 190 9.38 38.79 -5.33
C TYR A 190 8.18 38.79 -6.27
N ASP A 191 8.32 39.49 -7.39
CA ASP A 191 7.28 39.48 -8.42
C ASP A 191 7.66 38.52 -9.54
N LYS A 192 6.64 37.95 -10.20
CA LYS A 192 6.80 37.08 -11.36
C LYS A 192 5.83 37.47 -12.48
N ALA A 193 6.34 37.44 -13.71
CA ALA A 193 5.58 37.61 -14.93
C ALA A 193 5.86 36.44 -15.88
N PHE A 194 4.92 36.17 -16.79
CA PHE A 194 5.17 35.23 -17.88
C PHE A 194 4.61 35.79 -19.20
N PRO A 195 5.40 35.81 -20.29
CA PRO A 195 6.84 35.55 -20.31
C PRO A 195 7.67 36.71 -19.71
N THR A 196 7.19 37.96 -19.80
CA THR A 196 7.90 39.15 -19.29
C THR A 196 6.93 40.15 -18.66
N PHE A 197 7.42 41.03 -17.80
CA PHE A 197 6.59 42.09 -17.20
C PHE A 197 6.13 43.13 -18.22
N ALA A 198 6.90 43.33 -19.30
CA ALA A 198 6.58 44.31 -20.33
C ALA A 198 5.44 43.83 -21.26
N LYS A 199 5.32 42.51 -21.45
CA LYS A 199 4.29 41.89 -22.28
C LYS A 199 3.85 40.56 -21.66
N PRO A 200 3.04 40.61 -20.59
CA PRO A 200 2.60 39.42 -19.90
C PRO A 200 1.46 38.73 -20.66
N ASP A 201 1.57 37.41 -20.83
CA ASP A 201 0.53 36.53 -21.39
C ASP A 201 -0.50 36.13 -20.32
N VAL A 202 -0.08 36.14 -19.05
CA VAL A 202 -0.89 35.85 -17.87
C VAL A 202 -0.68 36.93 -16.82
N ARG A 203 -1.59 37.02 -15.86
CA ARG A 203 -1.52 38.06 -14.83
C ARG A 203 -0.20 38.00 -14.04
N ASN A 204 0.44 39.14 -13.85
CA ASN A 204 1.64 39.28 -13.03
C ASN A 204 1.28 39.05 -11.56
N ARG A 205 2.25 38.57 -10.78
CA ARG A 205 2.02 38.13 -9.41
C ARG A 205 3.10 38.60 -8.47
N HIS A 206 2.66 38.92 -7.26
CA HIS A 206 3.50 38.99 -6.09
C HIS A 206 3.52 37.62 -5.40
N LEU A 207 4.70 37.10 -5.12
CA LEU A 207 4.89 35.85 -4.40
C LEU A 207 5.46 36.15 -3.02
N THR A 208 4.91 35.50 -1.99
CA THR A 208 5.42 35.51 -0.63
C THR A 208 5.75 34.09 -0.23
N ASP A 209 7.04 33.81 -0.15
CA ASP A 209 7.61 32.54 0.24
C ASP A 209 8.16 32.65 1.67
N THR A 210 7.85 31.67 2.52
CA THR A 210 8.39 31.60 3.88
C THR A 210 9.01 30.23 4.13
N PHE A 211 10.01 30.19 5.01
CA PHE A 211 10.63 28.94 5.45
C PHE A 211 10.98 29.03 6.92
N THR A 212 10.32 28.21 7.74
CA THR A 212 10.46 28.27 9.20
C THR A 212 10.58 26.87 9.80
N PRO A 213 11.20 26.73 10.99
CA PRO A 213 11.16 25.47 11.73
C PRO A 213 9.71 25.08 12.05
N GLY A 214 9.35 23.84 11.72
CA GLY A 214 8.09 23.21 12.09
C GLY A 214 8.17 22.49 13.44
N PRO A 215 7.10 21.79 13.84
CA PRO A 215 7.12 20.96 15.04
C PRO A 215 8.13 19.81 14.90
N ALA A 216 8.88 19.53 15.95
CA ALA A 216 9.71 18.33 15.98
C ALA A 216 8.82 17.08 16.03
N VAL A 217 9.09 16.11 15.17
CA VAL A 217 8.35 14.84 15.11
C VAL A 217 9.28 13.72 15.56
N ASP A 218 8.96 13.12 16.71
CA ASP A 218 9.77 12.06 17.31
C ASP A 218 11.25 12.50 17.53
N GLY A 219 11.49 13.78 17.78
CA GLY A 219 12.85 14.35 17.92
C GLY A 219 13.56 14.68 16.60
N THR A 220 12.92 14.48 15.45
CA THR A 220 13.39 15.01 14.15
C THR A 220 12.84 16.42 13.94
N GLN A 221 13.73 17.39 13.69
CA GLN A 221 13.32 18.74 13.31
C GLN A 221 12.67 18.72 11.92
N THR A 222 11.47 19.28 11.81
CA THR A 222 10.80 19.52 10.53
C THR A 222 10.90 20.99 10.14
N TYR A 223 10.67 21.30 8.87
CA TYR A 223 10.62 22.66 8.36
C TYR A 223 9.39 22.84 7.48
N VAL A 224 8.82 24.03 7.50
CA VAL A 224 7.63 24.38 6.73
C VAL A 224 8.02 25.45 5.73
N TYR A 225 7.88 25.13 4.45
CA TYR A 225 7.92 26.08 3.35
C TYR A 225 6.49 26.39 2.92
N THR A 226 6.15 27.67 2.77
CA THR A 226 4.86 28.09 2.22
C THR A 226 5.08 29.05 1.07
N SER A 227 4.32 28.91 0.00
CA SER A 227 4.28 29.86 -1.10
C SER A 227 2.86 30.37 -1.28
N ALA A 228 2.66 31.67 -1.13
CA ALA A 228 1.40 32.34 -1.41
C ALA A 228 1.58 33.29 -2.60
N SER A 229 0.59 33.36 -3.48
CA SER A 229 0.60 34.30 -4.61
C SER A 229 -0.58 35.26 -4.54
N ALA A 230 -0.33 36.54 -4.76
CA ALA A 230 -1.34 37.55 -4.99
C ALA A 230 -1.18 38.10 -6.41
N ASP A 231 -2.29 38.26 -7.13
CA ASP A 231 -2.28 38.95 -8.41
C ASP A 231 -1.91 40.43 -8.20
N LEU A 232 -1.06 40.97 -9.08
CA LEU A 232 -0.73 42.39 -9.07
C LEU A 232 -1.84 43.19 -9.75
N ASP A 233 -2.19 44.34 -9.16
CA ASP A 233 -3.09 45.32 -9.76
C ASP A 233 -2.29 46.28 -10.64
N ASP A 234 -1.83 45.77 -11.79
CA ASP A 234 -0.96 46.48 -12.73
C ASP A 234 -1.48 46.41 -14.18
N THR A 235 -0.63 46.72 -15.17
CA THR A 235 -1.01 46.66 -16.59
C THR A 235 -1.39 45.27 -17.08
N SER A 236 -1.13 44.20 -16.31
CA SER A 236 -1.59 42.84 -16.59
C SER A 236 -2.98 42.55 -16.04
N ALA A 237 -3.64 43.51 -15.38
CA ALA A 237 -4.93 43.31 -14.74
C ALA A 237 -6.04 42.85 -15.70
N ASP A 238 -5.88 43.09 -17.01
CA ASP A 238 -6.75 42.63 -18.10
C ASP A 238 -6.57 41.15 -18.47
N LYS A 239 -5.53 40.48 -17.96
CA LYS A 239 -5.23 39.06 -18.20
C LYS A 239 -6.00 38.16 -17.25
N GLN A 240 -6.27 36.94 -17.71
CA GLN A 240 -6.92 35.93 -16.88
C GLN A 240 -6.02 35.54 -15.69
N PRO A 241 -6.59 35.39 -14.48
CA PRO A 241 -5.88 34.81 -13.35
C PRO A 241 -5.43 33.39 -13.69
N THR A 242 -4.16 33.08 -13.46
CA THR A 242 -3.68 31.71 -13.53
C THR A 242 -3.96 31.04 -12.20
N GLY A 243 -4.81 30.03 -12.13
CA GLY A 243 -5.08 29.33 -10.86
C GLY A 243 -3.87 28.52 -10.39
N ILE A 244 -2.80 29.16 -9.92
CA ILE A 244 -1.75 28.51 -9.13
C ILE A 244 -2.21 28.68 -7.68
N PRO A 245 -2.88 27.69 -7.08
CA PRO A 245 -3.09 27.69 -5.64
C PRO A 245 -1.72 27.77 -4.97
N GLY A 246 -1.66 28.45 -3.83
CA GLY A 246 -0.46 28.40 -3.01
C GLY A 246 -0.14 26.97 -2.60
N ARG A 247 1.01 26.85 -1.97
CA ARG A 247 1.62 25.56 -1.68
C ARG A 247 2.16 25.53 -0.27
N ARG A 248 2.00 24.38 0.37
CA ARG A 248 2.69 24.02 1.61
C ARG A 248 3.61 22.83 1.34
N VAL A 249 4.86 22.95 1.73
CA VAL A 249 5.85 21.88 1.67
C VAL A 249 6.43 21.67 3.06
N LEU A 250 6.34 20.45 3.58
CA LEU A 250 7.01 20.04 4.80
C LEU A 250 8.30 19.33 4.45
N LEU A 251 9.38 19.60 5.20
CA LEU A 251 10.68 18.98 4.99
C LEU A 251 11.24 18.39 6.28
N ALA A 252 11.93 17.25 6.17
CA ALA A 252 12.69 16.68 7.28
C ALA A 252 13.93 15.93 6.77
N ARG A 253 15.09 16.14 7.42
CA ARG A 253 16.30 15.34 7.17
C ARG A 253 16.34 14.17 8.14
N VAL A 254 16.37 12.94 7.62
CA VAL A 254 16.43 11.71 8.44
C VAL A 254 17.51 10.79 7.87
N ARG A 255 18.51 10.44 8.69
CA ARG A 255 19.56 9.46 8.37
C ARG A 255 20.24 9.67 7.01
N GLY A 256 20.45 10.94 6.63
CA GLY A 256 21.18 11.32 5.42
C GLY A 256 20.34 11.50 4.15
N VAL A 257 19.01 11.39 4.23
CA VAL A 257 18.08 11.74 3.13
C VAL A 257 17.09 12.82 3.58
N VAL A 258 16.48 13.51 2.63
CA VAL A 258 15.49 14.57 2.87
C VAL A 258 14.13 14.09 2.39
N PHE A 259 13.16 14.09 3.29
CA PHE A 259 11.77 13.83 2.95
C PHE A 259 11.01 15.13 2.76
N GLU A 260 10.12 15.13 1.78
CA GLU A 260 9.31 16.26 1.36
C GLU A 260 7.85 15.84 1.27
N VAL A 261 6.94 16.60 1.88
CA VAL A 261 5.49 16.42 1.74
C VAL A 261 4.90 17.72 1.21
N GLU A 262 4.53 17.71 -0.06
CA GLU A 262 3.95 18.84 -0.78
C GLU A 262 2.43 18.68 -0.89
N GLY A 263 1.70 19.75 -0.62
CA GLY A 263 0.27 19.86 -0.88
C GLY A 263 -0.10 21.24 -1.40
N THR A 264 -1.14 21.31 -2.23
CA THR A 264 -1.78 22.58 -2.62
C THR A 264 -2.45 23.23 -1.40
N ASP A 265 -2.77 24.53 -1.47
CA ASP A 265 -3.40 25.29 -0.37
C ASP A 265 -4.68 24.67 0.22
N GLN A 266 -5.38 23.86 -0.56
CA GLN A 266 -6.60 23.18 -0.10
C GLN A 266 -6.34 21.79 0.51
N ALA A 267 -5.11 21.30 0.46
CA ALA A 267 -4.72 20.08 1.17
C ALA A 267 -4.82 20.31 2.68
N ASP A 268 -5.39 19.34 3.39
CA ASP A 268 -5.51 19.41 4.84
C ASP A 268 -4.12 19.42 5.49
N ALA A 269 -3.81 20.48 6.24
CA ALA A 269 -2.50 20.64 6.87
C ALA A 269 -2.19 19.52 7.88
N GLY A 270 -3.20 19.03 8.60
CA GLY A 270 -3.05 17.92 9.54
C GLY A 270 -2.71 16.61 8.84
N LEU A 271 -3.27 16.37 7.65
CA LEU A 271 -2.90 15.23 6.81
C LEU A 271 -1.45 15.33 6.31
N LEU A 272 -1.01 16.51 5.87
CA LEU A 272 0.40 16.70 5.47
C LEU A 272 1.35 16.41 6.65
N ASP A 273 1.01 16.93 7.84
CA ASP A 273 1.79 16.72 9.06
C ASP A 273 1.80 15.21 9.45
N GLN A 274 0.67 14.51 9.31
CA GLN A 274 0.57 13.06 9.51
C GLN A 274 1.45 12.28 8.52
N LEU A 275 1.40 12.61 7.22
CA LEU A 275 2.21 11.96 6.20
C LEU A 275 3.71 12.19 6.44
N MET A 276 4.09 13.40 6.86
CA MET A 276 5.47 13.69 7.27
C MET A 276 5.89 12.81 8.46
N ALA A 277 5.02 12.69 9.47
CA ALA A 277 5.28 11.84 10.62
C ALA A 277 5.43 10.35 10.26
N THR A 278 4.54 9.83 9.41
CA THR A 278 4.65 8.47 8.87
C THR A 278 5.98 8.26 8.15
N THR A 279 6.39 9.22 7.34
CA THR A 279 7.63 9.13 6.55
C THR A 279 8.87 9.16 7.45
N ILE A 280 8.90 10.05 8.45
CA ILE A 280 9.96 10.11 9.47
C ILE A 280 10.04 8.79 10.25
N ALA A 281 8.88 8.24 10.67
CA ALA A 281 8.83 6.99 11.40
C ALA A 281 9.37 5.83 10.55
N ASN A 282 8.95 5.72 9.28
CA ASN A 282 9.45 4.70 8.35
C ASN A 282 10.98 4.80 8.18
N ALA A 283 11.49 6.01 8.00
CA ALA A 283 12.91 6.26 7.77
C ALA A 283 13.77 5.94 9.01
N LYS A 284 13.34 6.35 10.20
CA LYS A 284 14.04 6.05 11.45
C LYS A 284 14.13 4.55 11.72
N HIS A 285 13.04 3.84 11.47
CA HIS A 285 12.97 2.43 11.75
C HIS A 285 13.51 1.57 10.61
N ALA A 286 13.90 2.15 9.47
CA ALA A 286 14.46 1.40 8.34
C ALA A 286 15.64 0.53 8.81
N PRO A 287 15.74 -0.74 8.36
CA PRO A 287 16.74 -1.66 8.89
C PRO A 287 18.14 -1.16 8.48
N PRO A 288 19.21 -1.32 9.27
CA PRO A 288 20.55 -0.91 8.87
C PRO A 288 21.04 -1.60 7.57
N PRO A 289 22.23 -1.24 7.05
CA PRO A 289 22.80 -1.91 5.88
C PRO A 289 22.86 -3.46 6.00
N PRO A 290 22.82 -4.21 4.88
CA PRO A 290 22.70 -5.67 4.89
C PRO A 290 23.71 -6.42 5.76
N ASP A 291 24.97 -5.95 5.78
CA ASP A 291 26.07 -6.50 6.57
C ASP A 291 25.82 -6.44 8.09
N GLN A 292 24.95 -5.53 8.54
CA GLN A 292 24.55 -5.38 9.94
C GLN A 292 23.22 -6.07 10.26
N ASN A 293 22.40 -6.37 9.24
CA ASN A 293 21.07 -6.96 9.44
C ASN A 293 21.11 -8.39 9.94
N ALA A 294 22.05 -9.22 9.48
CA ALA A 294 22.08 -10.63 9.86
C ALA A 294 22.18 -10.81 11.39
N ALA A 295 23.11 -10.10 12.04
CA ALA A 295 23.27 -10.14 13.50
C ALA A 295 22.08 -9.54 14.24
N ARG A 296 21.53 -8.42 13.74
CA ARG A 296 20.35 -7.76 14.30
C ARG A 296 19.11 -8.67 14.27
N LEU A 297 18.82 -9.28 13.13
CA LEU A 297 17.71 -10.23 12.94
C LEU A 297 17.88 -11.50 13.78
N ALA A 298 19.12 -11.92 14.07
CA ALA A 298 19.39 -13.02 14.98
C ALA A 298 19.14 -12.65 16.46
N GLY A 299 19.23 -11.37 16.81
CA GLY A 299 18.99 -10.87 18.17
C GLY A 299 17.52 -10.60 18.52
N LEU A 300 16.63 -10.53 17.51
CA LEU A 300 15.19 -10.33 17.74
C LEU A 300 14.51 -11.63 18.23
N PRO A 301 13.52 -11.54 19.14
CA PRO A 301 12.72 -12.69 19.56
C PRO A 301 11.87 -13.22 18.40
N THR A 302 11.43 -14.48 18.49
CA THR A 302 10.51 -15.06 17.51
C THR A 302 9.06 -14.63 17.80
N CYS A 303 8.28 -14.33 16.76
CA CYS A 303 6.94 -13.76 16.95
C CYS A 303 5.95 -14.67 17.68
N ASP A 304 6.17 -15.98 17.69
CA ASP A 304 5.37 -16.96 18.46
C ASP A 304 5.63 -16.89 19.97
N THR A 305 6.74 -16.29 20.41
CA THR A 305 7.09 -16.11 21.83
C THR A 305 6.62 -14.77 22.40
N ILE A 306 6.25 -13.83 21.54
CA ILE A 306 5.69 -12.54 21.95
C ILE A 306 4.24 -12.74 22.36
N ALA A 307 3.87 -12.28 23.54
CA ALA A 307 2.49 -12.23 24.00
C ALA A 307 1.93 -10.81 23.74
N PRO A 308 1.10 -10.61 22.69
CA PRO A 308 0.52 -9.30 22.42
C PRO A 308 -0.37 -8.89 23.60
N ARG A 309 -0.38 -7.60 23.94
CA ARG A 309 -1.19 -7.06 25.03
C ARG A 309 -2.44 -6.38 24.47
N PRO A 310 -3.63 -7.01 24.58
CA PRO A 310 -4.87 -6.39 24.10
C PRO A 310 -5.15 -5.09 24.85
N GLY A 311 -5.39 -4.00 24.13
CA GLY A 311 -5.78 -2.70 24.71
C GLY A 311 -4.83 -1.54 24.42
N ASN A 312 -3.58 -1.81 24.03
CA ASN A 312 -2.66 -0.78 23.55
C ASN A 312 -2.63 -0.78 22.02
N ALA A 313 -3.50 -0.01 21.38
CA ALA A 313 -3.50 0.16 19.92
C ALA A 313 -2.35 1.06 19.41
N GLN A 314 -1.45 1.50 20.31
CA GLN A 314 -0.31 2.33 19.96
C GLN A 314 0.84 1.49 19.40
N PRO A 315 1.66 2.05 18.49
CA PRO A 315 2.92 1.43 18.10
C PRO A 315 3.77 1.07 19.33
N ASP A 316 4.26 -0.17 19.39
CA ASP A 316 5.00 -0.70 20.53
C ASP A 316 6.23 -1.46 20.04
N PRO A 317 7.45 -0.89 20.14
CA PRO A 317 8.69 -1.55 19.76
C PRO A 317 8.92 -2.91 20.45
N ALA A 318 8.26 -3.19 21.58
CA ALA A 318 8.34 -4.50 22.23
C ALA A 318 7.69 -5.63 21.41
N LEU A 319 6.94 -5.29 20.36
CA LEU A 319 6.39 -6.25 19.39
C LEU A 319 7.34 -6.54 18.22
N ASP A 320 8.52 -5.89 18.16
CA ASP A 320 9.52 -6.20 17.13
C ASP A 320 9.99 -7.65 17.28
N CYS A 321 9.78 -8.46 16.25
CA CYS A 321 10.05 -9.89 16.27
C CYS A 321 10.39 -10.43 14.89
N THR A 322 10.88 -11.67 14.84
CA THR A 322 11.16 -12.36 13.57
C THR A 322 10.33 -13.62 13.39
N ILE A 323 10.04 -13.93 12.12
CA ILE A 323 9.49 -15.20 11.68
C ILE A 323 10.45 -15.75 10.65
N ARG A 324 10.85 -17.02 10.78
CA ARG A 324 11.81 -17.67 9.89
C ARG A 324 11.12 -18.80 9.16
N THR A 325 11.31 -18.85 7.86
CA THR A 325 10.82 -19.97 7.06
C THR A 325 11.52 -21.28 7.45
N SER A 326 10.76 -22.36 7.44
CA SER A 326 11.24 -23.74 7.62
C SER A 326 11.35 -24.50 6.29
N ASP A 327 10.90 -23.88 5.19
CA ASP A 327 10.84 -24.42 3.82
C ASP A 327 12.21 -24.54 3.09
N GLY A 328 13.29 -24.11 3.74
CA GLY A 328 14.64 -24.12 3.17
C GLY A 328 14.98 -22.91 2.27
N SER A 329 14.05 -21.97 2.05
CA SER A 329 14.35 -20.69 1.39
C SER A 329 15.31 -19.83 2.21
N GLY A 330 15.22 -19.95 3.54
CA GLY A 330 15.97 -19.10 4.47
C GLY A 330 15.46 -17.67 4.52
N ALA A 331 14.26 -17.40 3.99
CA ALA A 331 13.61 -16.10 4.12
C ALA A 331 13.27 -15.81 5.59
N ILE A 332 13.49 -14.57 6.00
CA ILE A 332 13.28 -14.05 7.35
C ILE A 332 12.32 -12.86 7.25
N PHE A 333 11.25 -12.88 8.02
CA PHE A 333 10.33 -11.76 8.18
C PHE A 333 10.66 -11.05 9.48
N GLU A 334 10.93 -9.75 9.41
CA GLU A 334 10.91 -8.86 10.58
C GLU A 334 9.52 -8.22 10.65
N VAL A 335 8.80 -8.45 11.74
CA VAL A 335 7.54 -7.76 12.04
C VAL A 335 7.88 -6.61 12.97
N THR A 336 7.50 -5.38 12.60
CA THR A 336 7.75 -4.21 13.44
C THR A 336 6.50 -3.81 14.21
N GLY A 337 6.68 -3.55 15.50
CA GLY A 337 5.69 -2.95 16.38
C GLY A 337 5.66 -1.42 16.31
N ALA A 338 6.78 -0.80 15.94
CA ALA A 338 6.89 0.63 15.67
C ALA A 338 7.79 0.91 14.44
N PRO A 339 7.28 1.56 13.37
CA PRO A 339 5.87 1.79 13.10
C PRO A 339 5.12 0.45 12.99
N ALA A 340 3.87 0.41 13.46
CA ALA A 340 3.05 -0.78 13.33
C ALA A 340 2.70 -1.04 11.85
N GLY A 341 2.54 -2.31 11.48
CA GLY A 341 2.07 -2.69 10.14
C GLY A 341 3.15 -2.79 9.08
N ILE A 342 4.43 -2.73 9.46
CA ILE A 342 5.53 -3.04 8.54
C ILE A 342 6.02 -4.46 8.81
N ILE A 343 6.11 -5.24 7.74
CA ILE A 343 6.79 -6.54 7.73
C ILE A 343 7.89 -6.46 6.67
N ARG A 344 9.14 -6.68 7.04
CA ARG A 344 10.27 -6.66 6.10
C ARG A 344 10.71 -8.07 5.82
N VAL A 345 10.87 -8.39 4.55
CA VAL A 345 11.34 -9.69 4.08
C VAL A 345 12.82 -9.59 3.77
N PHE A 346 13.62 -10.47 4.36
CA PHE A 346 15.05 -10.58 4.14
C PHE A 346 15.39 -11.98 3.62
N ASN A 347 16.45 -12.09 2.83
CA ASN A 347 17.04 -13.39 2.53
C ASN A 347 17.93 -13.89 3.70
N GLY A 348 18.43 -15.12 3.59
CA GLY A 348 19.29 -15.72 4.61
C GLY A 348 20.62 -14.98 4.86
N SER A 349 21.04 -14.08 3.95
CA SER A 349 22.23 -13.24 4.11
C SER A 349 21.96 -11.92 4.87
N GLY A 350 20.70 -11.59 5.16
CA GLY A 350 20.31 -10.33 5.79
C GLY A 350 20.06 -9.17 4.81
N ALA A 351 20.07 -9.42 3.50
CA ALA A 351 19.67 -8.42 2.51
C ALA A 351 18.14 -8.30 2.46
N GLN A 352 17.62 -7.07 2.53
CA GLN A 352 16.18 -6.82 2.44
C GLN A 352 15.71 -7.05 1.00
N LEU A 353 14.69 -7.88 0.83
CA LEU A 353 14.10 -8.22 -0.47
C LEU A 353 12.82 -7.43 -0.77
N GLN A 354 12.06 -7.12 0.28
CA GLN A 354 10.74 -6.51 0.17
C GLN A 354 10.32 -5.88 1.50
N THR A 355 9.48 -4.86 1.43
CA THR A 355 8.68 -4.36 2.56
C THR A 355 7.20 -4.58 2.26
N ILE A 356 6.52 -5.33 3.14
CA ILE A 356 5.08 -5.51 3.15
C ILE A 356 4.48 -4.50 4.12
N ARG A 357 3.48 -3.74 3.67
CA ARG A 357 2.75 -2.77 4.48
C ARG A 357 1.32 -3.24 4.68
N VAL A 358 0.93 -3.38 5.93
CA VAL A 358 -0.36 -3.90 6.36
C VAL A 358 -1.23 -2.73 6.81
N PRO A 359 -2.31 -2.40 6.08
CA PRO A 359 -3.25 -1.36 6.50
C PRO A 359 -3.93 -1.72 7.81
N ASN A 360 -4.08 -0.75 8.71
CA ASN A 360 -4.79 -0.91 10.00
C ASN A 360 -4.38 -2.18 10.78
N PRO A 361 -3.07 -2.37 11.05
CA PRO A 361 -2.55 -3.59 11.62
C PRO A 361 -3.06 -3.81 13.05
N ILE A 362 -3.38 -5.06 13.39
CA ILE A 362 -3.78 -5.45 14.75
C ILE A 362 -2.70 -6.26 15.46
N PHE A 363 -1.43 -5.98 15.20
CA PHE A 363 -0.27 -6.69 15.77
C PHE A 363 -0.22 -6.70 17.30
N HIS A 364 -0.84 -5.70 17.94
CA HIS A 364 -1.05 -5.64 19.39
C HIS A 364 -2.03 -6.71 19.92
N GLN A 365 -2.80 -7.36 19.06
CA GLN A 365 -3.69 -8.48 19.38
C GLN A 365 -3.20 -9.80 18.78
N ARG A 366 -2.78 -9.77 17.51
CA ARG A 366 -2.41 -10.97 16.73
C ARG A 366 -1.23 -10.64 15.82
N LEU A 367 -0.11 -11.33 16.04
CA LEU A 367 1.06 -11.26 15.17
C LEU A 367 0.89 -12.18 13.95
N PRO A 368 1.54 -11.85 12.81
CA PRO A 368 1.61 -12.74 11.66
C PRO A 368 2.30 -14.06 12.00
N PHE A 369 2.04 -15.10 11.20
CA PHE A 369 2.67 -16.41 11.34
C PHE A 369 2.83 -17.11 9.98
N LEU A 370 3.66 -18.15 9.93
CA LEU A 370 3.84 -18.98 8.74
C LEU A 370 2.99 -20.25 8.81
N GLN A 371 2.48 -20.65 7.65
CA GLN A 371 1.79 -21.92 7.48
C GLN A 371 1.95 -22.40 6.04
N ASP A 372 2.44 -23.61 5.85
CA ASP A 372 2.33 -24.34 4.58
C ASP A 372 0.87 -24.79 4.41
N LEU A 373 0.10 -24.10 3.58
CA LEU A 373 -1.32 -24.36 3.41
C LEU A 373 -1.59 -25.54 2.46
N ASP A 374 -0.89 -25.62 1.33
CA ASP A 374 -1.11 -26.64 0.28
C ASP A 374 -0.14 -27.83 0.33
N GLN A 375 0.67 -27.92 1.39
CA GLN A 375 1.64 -28.99 1.64
C GLN A 375 2.67 -29.16 0.52
N ASP A 376 3.00 -28.06 -0.17
CA ASP A 376 4.05 -28.03 -1.19
C ASP A 376 5.46 -27.84 -0.56
N LYS A 377 5.51 -27.76 0.78
CA LYS A 377 6.66 -27.49 1.64
C LYS A 377 7.10 -26.03 1.67
N ARG A 378 6.51 -25.14 0.87
CA ARG A 378 6.70 -23.69 0.97
C ARG A 378 5.65 -23.14 1.92
N GLU A 379 6.06 -22.18 2.75
CA GLU A 379 5.15 -21.60 3.73
C GLU A 379 4.57 -20.28 3.21
N GLU A 380 3.27 -20.08 3.45
CA GLU A 380 2.62 -18.78 3.29
C GLU A 380 2.76 -17.94 4.56
N LEU A 381 3.00 -16.65 4.39
CA LEU A 381 2.88 -15.67 5.47
C LEU A 381 1.40 -15.28 5.62
N LEU A 382 0.84 -15.58 6.79
CA LEU A 382 -0.52 -15.21 7.15
C LEU A 382 -0.50 -13.97 8.05
N VAL A 383 -1.09 -12.88 7.56
CA VAL A 383 -1.17 -11.61 8.27
C VAL A 383 -2.58 -11.44 8.82
N VAL A 384 -2.75 -11.45 10.13
CA VAL A 384 -4.07 -11.30 10.77
C VAL A 384 -4.47 -9.82 10.77
N THR A 385 -5.56 -9.49 10.08
CA THR A 385 -6.04 -8.11 9.89
C THR A 385 -7.30 -7.80 10.72
N ALA A 386 -8.05 -8.81 11.14
CA ALA A 386 -9.17 -8.66 12.07
C ALA A 386 -9.39 -9.93 12.89
N THR A 387 -9.98 -9.79 14.09
CA THR A 387 -10.43 -10.92 14.91
C THR A 387 -11.94 -10.89 15.09
N GLY A 388 -12.58 -12.05 15.02
CA GLY A 388 -14.03 -12.23 15.05
C GLY A 388 -14.50 -13.17 16.16
N ASN A 389 -13.86 -13.17 17.33
CA ASN A 389 -14.10 -14.13 18.42
C ASN A 389 -15.61 -14.44 18.66
N PRO A 390 -16.07 -15.72 18.58
CA PRO A 390 -15.30 -16.96 18.41
C PRO A 390 -15.15 -17.42 16.95
N ALA A 391 -15.66 -16.65 15.99
CA ALA A 391 -15.80 -17.06 14.60
C ALA A 391 -14.47 -17.34 13.89
N GLY A 392 -13.41 -16.66 14.29
CA GLY A 392 -12.07 -16.84 13.73
C GLY A 392 -11.37 -15.52 13.48
N ASP A 393 -10.27 -15.60 12.76
CA ASP A 393 -9.45 -14.47 12.36
C ASP A 393 -9.59 -14.24 10.85
N LEU A 394 -9.58 -12.98 10.42
CA LEU A 394 -9.43 -12.60 9.01
C LEU A 394 -7.94 -12.46 8.73
N MET A 395 -7.47 -13.16 7.71
CA MET A 395 -6.05 -13.28 7.38
C MET A 395 -5.81 -12.98 5.92
N ASP A 396 -4.86 -12.09 5.64
CA ASP A 396 -4.30 -11.92 4.30
C ASP A 396 -3.25 -13.01 4.06
N VAL A 397 -3.34 -13.69 2.92
CA VAL A 397 -2.44 -14.78 2.55
C VAL A 397 -1.38 -14.27 1.58
N TRP A 398 -0.13 -14.27 2.01
CA TRP A 398 1.03 -13.86 1.22
C TRP A 398 1.84 -15.08 0.84
N ARG A 399 1.97 -15.33 -0.47
CA ARG A 399 2.70 -16.49 -1.01
C ARG A 399 3.93 -16.03 -1.77
N ALA A 400 5.00 -16.80 -1.66
CA ALA A 400 6.23 -16.53 -2.39
C ALA A 400 5.98 -16.56 -3.90
N ARG A 401 6.63 -15.65 -4.64
CA ARG A 401 6.65 -15.66 -6.10
C ARG A 401 7.40 -16.92 -6.58
N PRO A 402 7.02 -17.50 -7.73
CA PRO A 402 7.76 -18.61 -8.31
C PRO A 402 9.25 -18.29 -8.43
N ASN A 403 10.11 -19.15 -7.86
CA ASN A 403 11.57 -19.02 -7.84
C ASN A 403 12.11 -17.72 -7.19
N SER A 404 11.38 -17.15 -6.24
CA SER A 404 11.78 -15.94 -5.53
C SER A 404 11.40 -16.02 -4.06
N ASP A 405 12.09 -15.22 -3.24
CA ASP A 405 11.82 -15.03 -1.81
C ASP A 405 11.06 -13.70 -1.56
N GLN A 406 10.46 -13.14 -2.61
CA GLN A 406 9.49 -12.05 -2.52
C GLN A 406 8.07 -12.62 -2.50
N PHE A 407 7.17 -11.96 -1.79
CA PHE A 407 5.81 -12.44 -1.51
C PHE A 407 4.77 -11.50 -2.10
N ASP A 408 3.72 -12.07 -2.70
CA ASP A 408 2.55 -11.32 -3.17
C ASP A 408 1.31 -11.72 -2.38
N MET A 409 0.42 -10.75 -2.15
CA MET A 409 -0.90 -11.04 -1.59
C MET A 409 -1.73 -11.84 -2.61
N THR A 410 -2.19 -13.00 -2.19
CA THR A 410 -2.85 -14.01 -3.05
C THR A 410 -4.34 -14.10 -2.83
N GLY A 411 -4.83 -13.65 -1.67
CA GLY A 411 -6.23 -13.62 -1.29
C GLY A 411 -6.37 -13.47 0.22
N THR A 412 -7.61 -13.58 0.69
CA THR A 412 -7.95 -13.52 2.11
C THR A 412 -8.70 -14.78 2.54
N ILE A 413 -8.50 -15.17 3.79
CA ILE A 413 -9.21 -16.29 4.42
C ILE A 413 -9.79 -15.88 5.76
N PHE A 414 -10.89 -16.52 6.14
CA PHE A 414 -11.56 -16.26 7.41
C PHE A 414 -11.88 -17.57 8.15
N GLY A 415 -11.44 -17.65 9.40
CA GLY A 415 -11.75 -18.78 10.27
C GLY A 415 -10.73 -18.94 11.39
N VAL A 416 -10.93 -19.95 12.24
CA VAL A 416 -9.99 -20.25 13.32
C VAL A 416 -8.73 -20.83 12.68
N PRO A 417 -7.50 -20.32 12.94
CA PRO A 417 -6.26 -20.72 12.26
C PRO A 417 -5.83 -22.15 12.59
N ARG A 418 -6.61 -23.11 12.08
CA ARG A 418 -6.50 -24.55 12.22
C ARG A 418 -6.86 -25.13 10.87
N PHE A 419 -5.83 -25.29 10.06
CA PHE A 419 -5.94 -25.76 8.70
C PHE A 419 -5.97 -27.29 8.67
N TRP A 420 -6.74 -27.83 7.75
CA TRP A 420 -6.67 -29.25 7.41
C TRP A 420 -6.58 -29.39 5.91
N MET A 421 -6.13 -30.56 5.47
CA MET A 421 -6.12 -30.92 4.06
C MET A 421 -7.23 -31.91 3.80
N THR A 422 -8.02 -31.69 2.74
CA THR A 422 -9.00 -32.67 2.26
C THR A 422 -8.29 -33.86 1.63
N SER A 423 -9.00 -34.97 1.38
CA SER A 423 -8.45 -36.10 0.63
C SER A 423 -7.98 -35.70 -0.78
N ASP A 424 -8.57 -34.65 -1.34
CA ASP A 424 -8.30 -34.11 -2.67
C ASP A 424 -7.22 -33.01 -2.65
N ARG A 425 -6.54 -32.83 -1.51
CA ARG A 425 -5.51 -31.79 -1.30
C ARG A 425 -5.99 -30.35 -1.38
N PHE A 426 -7.26 -30.10 -1.04
CA PHE A 426 -7.75 -28.75 -0.83
C PHE A 426 -7.48 -28.29 0.60
N ILE A 427 -7.25 -26.99 0.74
CA ILE A 427 -7.02 -26.32 2.01
C ILE A 427 -8.38 -26.12 2.67
N GLY A 428 -8.55 -26.61 3.89
CA GLY A 428 -9.77 -26.43 4.67
C GLY A 428 -9.57 -25.52 5.87
N LEU A 429 -10.51 -24.61 6.11
CA LEU A 429 -10.55 -23.70 7.25
C LEU A 429 -11.95 -23.60 7.84
N PHE A 430 -12.08 -23.63 9.17
CA PHE A 430 -13.37 -23.64 9.85
C PHE A 430 -13.63 -22.33 10.56
N SER A 431 -14.75 -21.68 10.23
CA SER A 431 -15.27 -20.53 10.96
C SER A 431 -16.42 -20.96 11.87
N ARG A 432 -16.45 -20.44 13.10
CA ARG A 432 -17.48 -20.77 14.09
C ARG A 432 -18.63 -19.77 14.06
N ASN A 433 -19.84 -20.26 14.29
CA ASN A 433 -21.01 -19.46 14.61
C ASN A 433 -21.62 -20.00 15.91
N GLY A 434 -21.07 -19.53 17.03
CA GLY A 434 -21.33 -20.13 18.34
C GLY A 434 -20.68 -21.50 18.49
N ASN A 435 -21.27 -22.36 19.33
CA ASN A 435 -20.69 -23.66 19.67
C ASN A 435 -21.09 -24.79 18.74
N ASP A 436 -22.21 -24.64 18.03
CA ASP A 436 -22.90 -25.75 17.35
C ASP A 436 -23.19 -25.48 15.88
N ALA A 437 -22.73 -24.34 15.34
CA ALA A 437 -22.84 -24.03 13.92
C ALA A 437 -21.56 -23.35 13.42
N GLY A 438 -21.36 -23.33 12.11
CA GLY A 438 -20.19 -22.74 11.48
C GLY A 438 -20.12 -23.02 10.00
N VAL A 439 -19.13 -22.43 9.33
CA VAL A 439 -18.88 -22.63 7.90
C VAL A 439 -17.47 -23.16 7.71
N ALA A 440 -17.35 -24.29 7.03
CA ALA A 440 -16.07 -24.80 6.56
C ALA A 440 -15.83 -24.31 5.13
N ALA A 441 -14.76 -23.55 4.92
CA ALA A 441 -14.36 -23.08 3.60
C ALA A 441 -13.24 -23.95 3.05
N LEU A 442 -13.35 -24.32 1.78
CA LEU A 442 -12.35 -25.07 1.02
C LEU A 442 -11.71 -24.16 -0.01
N PHE A 443 -10.38 -24.19 -0.10
CA PHE A 443 -9.59 -23.36 -1.00
C PHE A 443 -8.56 -24.18 -1.77
N ARG A 444 -8.05 -23.58 -2.84
CA ARG A 444 -6.85 -24.03 -3.54
C ARG A 444 -6.11 -22.83 -4.12
N PHE A 445 -4.84 -23.01 -4.44
CA PHE A 445 -4.12 -22.06 -5.27
C PHE A 445 -4.33 -22.35 -6.76
N VAL A 446 -4.58 -21.31 -7.55
CA VAL A 446 -4.62 -21.31 -9.02
C VAL A 446 -3.77 -20.13 -9.49
N ASP A 447 -2.71 -20.39 -10.26
CA ASP A 447 -1.79 -19.35 -10.76
C ASP A 447 -1.29 -18.38 -9.66
N ASN A 448 -0.94 -18.92 -8.49
CA ASN A 448 -0.53 -18.17 -7.30
C ASN A 448 -1.61 -17.25 -6.69
N LYS A 449 -2.88 -17.48 -7.01
CA LYS A 449 -4.04 -16.82 -6.39
C LYS A 449 -4.86 -17.81 -5.60
N LEU A 450 -5.38 -17.36 -4.47
CA LEU A 450 -6.23 -18.19 -3.63
C LEU A 450 -7.66 -18.18 -4.20
N SER A 451 -8.19 -19.36 -4.50
CA SER A 451 -9.54 -19.56 -5.03
C SER A 451 -10.40 -20.29 -4.01
N VAL A 452 -11.58 -19.74 -3.72
CA VAL A 452 -12.60 -20.41 -2.90
C VAL A 452 -13.28 -21.48 -3.75
N LEU A 453 -13.14 -22.72 -3.34
CA LEU A 453 -13.70 -23.88 -4.02
C LEU A 453 -15.12 -24.19 -3.54
N ALA A 454 -15.30 -24.26 -2.22
CA ALA A 454 -16.56 -24.63 -1.61
C ALA A 454 -16.73 -23.95 -0.26
N LEU A 455 -17.98 -23.75 0.12
CA LEU A 455 -18.39 -23.34 1.44
C LEU A 455 -19.39 -24.39 1.92
N LEU A 456 -19.14 -24.99 3.08
CA LEU A 456 -20.02 -25.98 3.68
C LEU A 456 -20.62 -25.37 4.94
N ASP A 457 -21.94 -25.21 4.94
CA ASP A 457 -22.66 -24.92 6.17
C ASP A 457 -22.59 -26.18 7.03
N THR A 458 -22.30 -26.01 8.32
CA THR A 458 -22.21 -27.13 9.25
C THR A 458 -22.95 -26.84 10.54
N GLU A 459 -23.56 -27.88 11.10
CA GLU A 459 -24.15 -27.84 12.43
C GLU A 459 -23.81 -29.10 13.21
N ARG A 460 -23.54 -28.95 14.50
CA ARG A 460 -23.50 -30.10 15.40
C ARG A 460 -24.92 -30.65 15.56
N ARG A 461 -25.09 -31.94 15.32
CA ARG A 461 -26.31 -32.66 15.67
C ARG A 461 -26.36 -32.83 17.20
N VAL A 462 -27.35 -32.20 17.81
CA VAL A 462 -27.61 -32.23 19.27
C VAL A 462 -28.86 -33.01 19.65
N ASP A 463 -29.65 -33.47 18.66
CA ASP A 463 -30.84 -34.27 18.87
C ASP A 463 -30.96 -35.43 17.86
N ASN A 464 -31.85 -36.38 18.16
CA ASN A 464 -32.13 -37.53 17.29
C ASN A 464 -33.35 -37.32 16.40
N LYS A 465 -33.76 -36.06 16.13
CA LYS A 465 -34.91 -35.79 15.26
C LYS A 465 -34.61 -36.22 13.81
N PRO A 466 -35.65 -36.47 12.99
CA PRO A 466 -35.47 -36.68 11.56
C PRO A 466 -34.63 -35.57 10.94
N LEU A 467 -33.65 -35.96 10.11
CA LEU A 467 -32.76 -35.03 9.44
C LEU A 467 -33.53 -34.33 8.31
N ASP A 468 -33.47 -33.00 8.24
CA ASP A 468 -33.94 -32.25 7.07
C ASP A 468 -33.14 -32.71 5.84
N PRO A 469 -33.79 -33.10 4.73
CA PRO A 469 -33.13 -33.66 3.53
C PRO A 469 -32.03 -32.81 2.93
N LYS A 470 -31.99 -31.50 3.23
CA LYS A 470 -30.91 -30.61 2.79
C LYS A 470 -29.55 -30.95 3.42
N TRP A 471 -29.54 -31.66 4.55
CA TRP A 471 -28.30 -32.00 5.25
C TRP A 471 -27.81 -33.39 4.87
N ARG A 472 -26.49 -33.53 4.76
CA ARG A 472 -25.79 -34.79 4.91
C ARG A 472 -25.32 -34.91 6.35
N LEU A 473 -25.40 -36.12 6.90
CA LEU A 473 -24.94 -36.39 8.25
C LEU A 473 -23.65 -37.20 8.20
N ASN A 474 -22.61 -36.67 8.83
CA ASN A 474 -21.35 -37.37 9.03
C ASN A 474 -21.04 -37.40 10.54
N ALA A 475 -21.16 -38.59 11.13
CA ALA A 475 -21.20 -38.77 12.58
C ALA A 475 -22.23 -37.84 13.25
N ASN A 476 -21.78 -36.89 14.06
CA ASN A 476 -22.61 -35.91 14.76
C ASN A 476 -22.58 -34.53 14.09
N VAL A 477 -22.19 -34.43 12.83
CA VAL A 477 -22.10 -33.16 12.08
C VAL A 477 -23.04 -33.20 10.89
N LYS A 478 -24.01 -32.28 10.88
CA LYS A 478 -24.80 -31.96 9.69
C LYS A 478 -23.94 -31.07 8.79
N CYS A 479 -23.94 -31.34 7.50
CA CYS A 479 -23.18 -30.61 6.51
C CYS A 479 -24.01 -30.44 5.23
N ALA A 480 -23.97 -29.26 4.64
CA ALA A 480 -24.63 -28.96 3.38
C ALA A 480 -23.78 -27.99 2.57
N MET A 481 -23.86 -28.06 1.25
CA MET A 481 -23.19 -27.10 0.38
C MET A 481 -23.89 -25.74 0.50
N ASN A 482 -23.12 -24.68 0.75
CA ASN A 482 -23.66 -23.33 0.83
C ASN A 482 -23.92 -22.79 -0.58
N VAL A 483 -25.19 -22.46 -0.84
CA VAL A 483 -25.70 -21.97 -2.13
C VAL A 483 -25.85 -20.44 -2.17
N SER A 484 -25.20 -19.71 -1.27
CA SER A 484 -25.26 -18.24 -1.25
C SER A 484 -24.59 -17.65 -2.48
N ASP A 485 -25.31 -16.80 -3.20
CA ASP A 485 -24.78 -15.99 -4.29
C ASP A 485 -24.49 -14.55 -3.81
N ASP A 486 -23.99 -14.40 -2.58
CA ASP A 486 -23.55 -13.13 -2.03
C ASP A 486 -22.01 -13.12 -1.87
N PRO A 487 -21.29 -12.18 -2.50
CA PRO A 487 -21.78 -11.21 -3.48
C PRO A 487 -22.30 -11.88 -4.76
N ALA A 488 -23.12 -11.16 -5.54
CA ALA A 488 -23.71 -11.67 -6.77
C ALA A 488 -22.66 -12.30 -7.70
N GLY A 489 -22.92 -13.52 -8.19
CA GLY A 489 -22.00 -14.31 -9.00
C GLY A 489 -21.02 -15.19 -8.22
N ALA A 490 -20.93 -15.07 -6.89
CA ALA A 490 -20.02 -15.88 -6.07
C ALA A 490 -20.35 -17.37 -6.14
N LEU A 491 -21.62 -17.76 -6.25
CA LEU A 491 -22.00 -19.16 -6.40
C LEU A 491 -21.48 -19.71 -7.73
N GLY A 492 -21.69 -18.97 -8.83
CA GLY A 492 -21.20 -19.34 -10.16
C GLY A 492 -19.69 -19.53 -10.18
N ALA A 493 -18.94 -18.60 -9.60
CA ALA A 493 -17.48 -18.67 -9.48
C ALA A 493 -17.01 -19.92 -8.72
N ARG A 494 -17.69 -20.30 -7.61
CA ARG A 494 -17.37 -21.53 -6.88
C ARG A 494 -17.68 -22.79 -7.70
N MET A 495 -18.78 -22.81 -8.44
CA MET A 495 -19.11 -23.94 -9.32
C MET A 495 -18.11 -24.12 -10.46
N ASP A 496 -17.63 -23.02 -11.04
CA ASP A 496 -16.57 -23.06 -12.05
C ASP A 496 -15.24 -23.49 -11.43
N ALA A 497 -14.91 -23.01 -10.23
CA ALA A 497 -13.72 -23.44 -9.49
C ALA A 497 -13.75 -24.94 -9.20
N LEU A 498 -14.91 -25.50 -8.82
CA LEU A 498 -15.11 -26.95 -8.61
C LEU A 498 -14.84 -27.75 -9.88
N ARG A 499 -15.45 -27.35 -11.00
CA ARG A 499 -15.23 -28.02 -12.30
C ARG A 499 -13.76 -27.95 -12.71
N ALA A 500 -13.13 -26.79 -12.55
CA ALA A 500 -11.71 -26.60 -12.82
C ALA A 500 -10.79 -27.33 -11.84
N ALA A 501 -11.31 -27.85 -10.72
CA ALA A 501 -10.61 -28.73 -9.79
C ALA A 501 -10.89 -30.21 -10.05
N GLY A 502 -11.65 -30.54 -11.11
CA GLY A 502 -12.05 -31.92 -11.42
C GLY A 502 -13.13 -32.47 -10.49
N VAL A 503 -13.81 -31.62 -9.72
CA VAL A 503 -14.92 -32.01 -8.85
C VAL A 503 -16.23 -31.69 -9.55
N ASP A 504 -17.10 -32.70 -9.70
CA ASP A 504 -18.44 -32.49 -10.25
C ASP A 504 -19.30 -31.70 -9.24
N PRO A 505 -19.79 -30.50 -9.61
CA PRO A 505 -20.69 -29.72 -8.76
C PRO A 505 -21.92 -30.49 -8.28
N ALA A 506 -22.45 -31.43 -9.07
CA ALA A 506 -23.65 -32.18 -8.72
C ALA A 506 -23.43 -33.16 -7.57
N THR A 507 -22.21 -33.67 -7.39
CA THR A 507 -21.86 -34.63 -6.33
C THR A 507 -20.97 -34.02 -5.25
N ALA A 508 -20.57 -32.75 -5.39
CA ALA A 508 -19.64 -32.07 -4.49
C ALA A 508 -20.10 -32.06 -3.01
N GLU A 509 -21.40 -31.88 -2.75
CA GLU A 509 -21.94 -31.89 -1.38
C GLU A 509 -21.66 -33.23 -0.70
N GLU A 510 -22.04 -34.35 -1.33
CA GLU A 510 -21.83 -35.68 -0.78
C GLU A 510 -20.33 -35.98 -0.64
N HIS A 511 -19.56 -35.66 -1.68
CA HIS A 511 -18.12 -35.85 -1.74
C HIS A 511 -17.39 -35.18 -0.58
N PHE A 512 -17.68 -33.92 -0.27
CA PHE A 512 -17.01 -33.20 0.81
C PHE A 512 -17.62 -33.47 2.19
N CYS A 513 -18.94 -33.48 2.33
CA CYS A 513 -19.59 -33.62 3.64
C CYS A 513 -19.31 -34.97 4.31
N LEU A 514 -19.05 -36.02 3.52
CA LEU A 514 -18.75 -37.36 4.05
C LEU A 514 -17.26 -37.59 4.32
N GLN A 515 -16.38 -36.61 4.09
CA GLN A 515 -14.95 -36.78 4.39
C GLN A 515 -14.67 -36.83 5.90
N PRO A 516 -13.63 -37.57 6.33
CA PRO A 516 -13.34 -37.78 7.77
C PRO A 516 -13.14 -36.50 8.58
N TRP A 517 -12.59 -35.44 7.98
CA TRP A 517 -12.33 -34.17 8.67
C TRP A 517 -13.61 -33.46 9.11
N VAL A 518 -14.73 -33.63 8.38
CA VAL A 518 -16.02 -33.00 8.71
C VAL A 518 -16.51 -33.51 10.07
N ALA A 519 -16.37 -34.81 10.33
CA ALA A 519 -16.74 -35.45 11.60
C ALA A 519 -15.90 -34.97 12.81
N ALA A 520 -14.81 -34.22 12.57
CA ALA A 520 -13.93 -33.70 13.60
C ALA A 520 -14.16 -32.22 13.94
N LEU A 521 -14.93 -31.47 13.13
CA LEU A 521 -15.08 -30.00 13.25
C LEU A 521 -15.50 -29.52 14.65
N TYR A 522 -16.39 -30.26 15.31
CA TYR A 522 -16.95 -29.90 16.62
C TYR A 522 -16.38 -30.70 17.81
N ARG A 523 -15.35 -31.53 17.62
CA ARG A 523 -14.68 -32.21 18.74
C ARG A 523 -13.86 -31.18 19.52
N GLN A 524 -14.22 -30.87 20.77
CA GLN A 524 -13.52 -29.86 21.59
C GLN A 524 -12.14 -30.35 22.10
N GLY A 525 -11.10 -29.53 21.87
CA GLY A 525 -10.05 -29.13 22.85
C GLY A 525 -8.79 -30.01 23.06
N ALA A 526 -7.60 -29.50 22.65
CA ALA A 526 -6.32 -29.48 23.39
C ALA A 526 -5.10 -29.20 22.48
N ARG A 527 -4.91 -27.94 22.08
CA ARG A 527 -3.71 -27.12 22.34
C ARG A 527 -4.03 -25.70 21.94
#